data_AF-A0A0A7LJ91-F1
#
_entry.id   AF-A0A0A7LJ91-F1
#
_cell.length_a   1.000
_cell.length_b   1.000
_cell.length_c   1.000
_cell.angle_alpha   90.00
_cell.angle_beta   90.00
_cell.angle_gamma   90.00
#
_symmetry.space_group_name_H-M   'P 1'
#
loop_
_entity.id
_entity.type
_entity.pdbx_description
1 polymer ?
#
loop_
_entity_poly.entity_id
_entity_poly.type
_entity_poly.pdbx_seq_one_letter_code
_entity_poly.pdbx_strand_id
1 'polypeptide(L)'
;MFFVYLWLIVVLFRQFYLAYKEKFNTRKRLLILSLLTFVILMTFLRPYGFIDFDKLAGVDLLIAEREGSGGCGTSIKFKDNFKFSQRNVCFGVEEIRGTYKLKNDTIFFNNEKHLKFGLVKPSSYEKDLKSLYLFTEANDTTGFELEITKNDLVM
;
A
#
# COMPACT_ATOMS: atom_id res chain seq x y z
N MET A 1 2.71 -17.16 -2.32
CA MET A 1 3.51 -16.80 -1.12
C MET A 1 3.41 -17.87 -0.03
N PHE A 2 2.21 -18.19 0.47
CA PHE A 2 2.04 -19.18 1.56
C PHE A 2 2.65 -20.57 1.29
N PHE A 3 2.38 -21.18 0.12
CA PHE A 3 2.94 -22.49 -0.23
C PHE A 3 4.47 -22.51 -0.33
N VAL A 4 5.06 -21.42 -0.83
CA VAL A 4 6.53 -21.27 -0.90
C VAL A 4 7.13 -21.19 0.49
N TYR A 5 6.47 -20.45 1.40
CA TYR A 5 6.90 -20.33 2.79
C TYR A 5 6.84 -21.68 3.52
N LEU A 6 5.75 -22.46 3.34
CA LEU A 6 5.65 -23.82 3.88
C LEU A 6 6.73 -24.75 3.34
N TRP A 7 7.02 -24.67 2.03
CA TRP A 7 8.10 -25.45 1.43
C TRP A 7 9.47 -25.12 2.04
N LEU A 8 9.77 -23.84 2.26
CA LEU A 8 11.01 -23.39 2.89
C LEU A 8 11.15 -23.92 4.33
N ILE A 9 10.06 -23.98 5.09
CA ILE A 9 10.04 -24.59 6.43
C ILE A 9 10.40 -26.08 6.37
N VAL A 10 9.83 -26.84 5.43
CA VAL A 10 10.16 -28.26 5.25
C VAL A 10 11.63 -28.45 4.89
N VAL A 11 12.17 -27.60 3.99
CA VAL A 11 13.59 -27.61 3.65
C VAL A 11 14.47 -27.29 4.87
N LEU A 12 14.04 -26.36 5.73
CA LEU A 12 14.75 -26.02 6.96
C LEU A 12 14.82 -27.21 7.93
N PHE A 13 13.70 -27.90 8.17
CA PHE A 13 13.71 -29.10 9.01
C PHE A 13 14.61 -30.21 8.45
N ARG A 14 14.62 -30.42 7.13
CA ARG A 14 15.52 -31.38 6.48
C ARG A 14 16.99 -31.00 6.68
N GLN A 15 17.34 -29.73 6.51
CA GLN A 15 18.71 -29.24 6.73
C GLN A 15 19.12 -29.37 8.20
N PHE A 16 18.20 -29.13 9.13
CA PHE A 16 18.44 -29.28 10.56
C PHE A 16 18.71 -30.74 10.94
N TYR A 17 17.90 -31.68 10.42
CA TYR A 17 18.10 -33.12 10.62
C TYR A 17 19.46 -33.59 10.10
N LEU A 18 19.83 -33.15 8.89
CA LEU A 18 21.12 -33.46 8.29
C LEU A 18 22.30 -32.84 9.06
N ALA A 19 22.16 -31.61 9.55
CA ALA A 19 23.17 -30.95 10.35
C ALA A 19 23.40 -31.65 11.70
N TYR A 20 22.32 -32.13 12.33
CA TYR A 20 22.39 -32.92 13.56
C TYR A 20 23.10 -34.26 13.33
N LYS A 21 22.75 -34.98 12.25
CA LYS A 21 23.42 -36.25 11.87
C LYS A 21 24.92 -36.08 11.61
N GLU A 22 25.32 -34.95 11.04
CA GLU A 22 26.72 -34.61 10.74
C GLU A 22 27.47 -33.93 11.91
N LYS A 23 26.86 -33.84 13.11
CA LYS A 23 27.42 -33.16 14.29
C LYS A 23 27.90 -31.73 13.99
N PHE A 24 27.23 -31.02 13.10
CA PHE A 24 27.58 -29.64 12.70
C PHE A 24 29.00 -29.46 12.15
N ASN A 25 29.64 -30.51 11.63
CA ASN A 25 31.05 -30.45 11.23
C ASN A 25 31.27 -29.65 9.92
N THR A 26 30.24 -29.55 9.08
CA THR A 26 30.34 -28.91 7.76
C THR A 26 29.99 -27.41 7.83
N ARG A 27 31.02 -26.54 7.81
CA ARG A 27 30.85 -25.06 7.82
C ARG A 27 29.89 -24.53 6.74
N LYS A 28 29.91 -25.11 5.54
CA LYS A 28 29.02 -24.73 4.44
C LYS A 28 27.54 -24.92 4.78
N ARG A 29 27.19 -26.02 5.46
CA ARG A 29 25.81 -26.30 5.87
C ARG A 29 25.35 -25.40 7.01
N LEU A 30 26.24 -25.09 7.96
CA LEU A 30 25.95 -24.12 9.00
C LEU A 30 25.62 -22.74 8.43
N LEU A 31 26.37 -22.28 7.42
CA LEU A 31 26.06 -21.02 6.72
C LEU A 31 24.72 -21.07 6.01
N ILE A 32 24.42 -22.15 5.28
CA ILE A 32 23.13 -22.31 4.58
C ILE A 32 21.98 -22.34 5.60
N LEU A 33 22.13 -23.09 6.69
CA LEU A 33 21.14 -23.19 7.76
C LEU A 33 20.89 -21.80 8.38
N SER A 34 21.96 -21.09 8.74
CA SER A 34 21.87 -19.75 9.31
C SER A 34 21.18 -18.77 8.36
N LEU A 35 21.56 -18.77 7.08
CA LEU A 35 20.97 -17.90 6.07
C LEU A 35 19.48 -18.22 5.86
N LEU A 36 19.15 -19.51 5.75
CA LEU A 36 17.77 -19.97 5.56
C LEU A 36 16.88 -19.60 6.76
N THR A 37 17.37 -19.84 7.99
CA THR A 37 16.66 -19.43 9.22
C THR A 37 16.44 -17.92 9.23
N PHE A 38 17.45 -17.14 8.87
CA PHE A 38 17.36 -15.68 8.84
C PHE A 38 16.32 -15.19 7.82
N VAL A 39 16.30 -15.75 6.60
CA VAL A 39 15.32 -15.39 5.57
C VAL A 39 13.90 -15.71 6.02
N ILE A 40 13.67 -16.89 6.60
CA ILE A 40 12.35 -17.29 7.11
C ILE A 40 11.91 -16.35 8.24
N LEU A 41 12.80 -16.05 9.17
CA LEU A 41 12.53 -15.14 10.29
C LEU A 41 12.20 -13.72 9.81
N MET A 42 12.98 -13.16 8.88
CA MET A 42 12.69 -11.83 8.33
C MET A 42 11.35 -11.80 7.58
N THR A 43 11.07 -12.83 6.79
CA THR A 43 9.79 -12.94 6.07
C THR A 43 8.61 -13.04 7.03
N PHE A 44 8.78 -13.72 8.16
CA PHE A 44 7.75 -13.84 9.19
C PHE A 44 7.54 -12.54 9.97
N LEU A 45 8.62 -11.88 10.41
CA LEU A 45 8.54 -10.68 11.24
C LEU A 45 8.04 -9.47 10.45
N ARG A 46 8.46 -9.32 9.19
CA ARG A 46 8.08 -8.19 8.33
C ARG A 46 7.88 -8.63 6.88
N PRO A 47 6.76 -9.28 6.56
CA PRO A 47 6.48 -9.74 5.19
C PRO A 47 6.40 -8.59 4.18
N TYR A 48 6.09 -7.37 4.63
CA TYR A 48 6.00 -6.16 3.80
C TYR A 48 7.30 -5.34 3.75
N GLY A 49 8.39 -5.85 4.33
CA GLY A 49 9.70 -5.18 4.33
C GLY A 49 9.96 -4.27 5.53
N PHE A 50 11.21 -3.80 5.65
CA PHE A 50 11.64 -2.91 6.74
C PHE A 50 11.40 -1.44 6.48
N ILE A 51 11.36 -1.05 5.20
CA ILE A 51 11.33 0.35 4.78
C ILE A 51 9.89 0.72 4.41
N ASP A 52 9.35 1.66 5.16
CA ASP A 52 8.07 2.29 4.85
C ASP A 52 8.33 3.48 3.90
N PHE A 53 8.37 3.20 2.60
CA PHE A 53 8.59 4.23 1.57
C PHE A 53 7.49 5.30 1.56
N ASP A 54 6.30 4.98 2.08
CA ASP A 54 5.18 5.93 2.16
C ASP A 54 5.43 7.00 3.24
N LYS A 55 6.02 6.61 4.38
CA LYS A 55 6.45 7.57 5.42
C LYS A 55 7.60 8.47 4.97
N LEU A 56 8.47 7.97 4.10
CA LEU A 56 9.57 8.78 3.54
C LEU A 56 9.07 9.82 2.53
N ALA A 57 7.87 9.65 1.99
CA ALA A 57 7.32 10.51 0.94
C ALA A 57 6.72 11.83 1.46
N GLY A 58 6.56 12.00 2.77
CA GLY A 58 5.99 13.22 3.40
C GLY A 58 4.90 12.89 4.42
N VAL A 59 4.41 13.91 5.11
CA VAL A 59 3.30 13.78 6.08
C VAL A 59 1.97 13.70 5.33
N ASP A 60 1.12 12.74 5.69
CA ASP A 60 -0.24 12.61 5.15
C ASP A 60 -1.13 13.76 5.64
N LEU A 61 -1.53 14.65 4.73
CA LEU A 61 -2.50 15.73 4.97
C LEU A 61 -3.94 15.27 4.79
N LEU A 62 -4.24 14.51 3.74
CA LEU A 62 -5.56 13.92 3.54
C LEU A 62 -5.44 12.46 3.16
N ILE A 63 -6.26 11.63 3.78
CA ILE A 63 -6.39 10.21 3.46
C ILE A 63 -7.86 9.95 3.14
N ALA A 64 -8.12 9.37 1.97
CA ALA A 64 -9.44 8.93 1.59
C ALA A 64 -9.41 7.50 1.03
N GLU A 65 -10.38 6.69 1.42
CA GLU A 65 -10.40 5.27 1.15
C GLU A 65 -11.81 4.80 0.75
N ARG A 66 -11.88 3.72 -0.03
CA ARG A 66 -13.13 3.05 -0.36
C ARG A 66 -12.86 1.58 -0.50
N GLU A 67 -13.68 0.79 0.19
CA GLU A 67 -13.78 -0.64 -0.07
C GLU A 67 -14.89 -0.89 -1.11
N GLY A 68 -14.51 -1.52 -2.21
CA GLY A 68 -15.37 -1.95 -3.29
C GLY A 68 -15.85 -3.39 -3.11
N SER A 69 -16.81 -3.79 -3.93
CA SER A 69 -17.32 -5.17 -3.94
C SER A 69 -16.22 -6.16 -4.32
N GLY A 70 -16.20 -7.33 -3.66
CA GLY A 70 -15.21 -8.38 -3.91
C GLY A 70 -13.86 -8.19 -3.21
N GLY A 71 -13.77 -7.33 -2.19
CA GLY A 71 -12.53 -7.11 -1.40
C GLY A 71 -11.51 -6.22 -2.10
N CYS A 72 -11.94 -5.46 -3.10
CA CYS A 72 -11.14 -4.44 -3.76
C CYS A 72 -11.04 -3.18 -2.90
N GLY A 73 -9.86 -2.70 -2.54
CA GLY A 73 -9.67 -1.46 -1.78
C GLY A 73 -8.98 -0.39 -2.61
N THR A 74 -9.55 0.81 -2.70
CA THR A 74 -8.87 2.00 -3.25
C THR A 74 -8.57 2.97 -2.12
N SER A 75 -7.33 3.43 -2.04
CA SER A 75 -6.88 4.47 -1.09
C SER A 75 -6.15 5.57 -1.85
N ILE A 76 -6.34 6.81 -1.43
CA ILE A 76 -5.58 7.96 -1.93
C ILE A 76 -5.07 8.77 -0.75
N LYS A 77 -3.80 9.16 -0.83
CA LYS A 77 -3.12 9.96 0.18
C LYS A 77 -2.52 11.21 -0.44
N PHE A 78 -2.73 12.33 0.21
CA PHE A 78 -2.16 13.64 -0.13
C PHE A 78 -1.09 13.98 0.88
N LYS A 79 0.09 14.33 0.38
CA LYS A 79 1.25 14.66 1.19
C LYS A 79 1.44 16.18 1.29
N ASP A 80 2.13 16.61 2.33
CA ASP A 80 2.53 18.00 2.60
C ASP A 80 3.41 18.63 1.50
N ASN A 81 4.15 17.83 0.76
CA ASN A 81 5.00 18.26 -0.35
C ASN A 81 4.29 18.35 -1.71
N PHE A 82 2.96 18.50 -1.72
CA PHE A 82 2.12 18.56 -2.93
C PHE A 82 2.19 17.31 -3.83
N LYS A 83 2.57 16.16 -3.26
CA LYS A 83 2.52 14.85 -3.92
C LYS A 83 1.31 14.06 -3.46
N PHE A 84 0.81 13.19 -4.32
CA PHE A 84 -0.22 12.23 -3.94
C PHE A 84 0.16 10.82 -4.39
N SER A 85 -0.39 9.84 -3.68
CA SER A 85 -0.30 8.43 -4.02
C SER A 85 -1.69 7.80 -3.94
N GLN A 86 -2.16 7.25 -5.04
CA GLN A 86 -3.36 6.42 -5.08
C GLN A 86 -2.94 4.96 -5.22
N ARG A 87 -3.49 4.10 -4.37
CA ARG A 87 -3.23 2.67 -4.36
C ARG A 87 -4.55 1.92 -4.49
N ASN A 88 -4.65 1.08 -5.52
CA ASN A 88 -5.77 0.18 -5.72
C ASN A 88 -5.30 -1.26 -5.49
N VAL A 89 -6.01 -2.00 -4.64
CA VAL A 89 -5.70 -3.36 -4.23
C VAL A 89 -6.91 -4.24 -4.54
N CYS A 90 -6.81 -5.03 -5.59
CA CYS A 90 -7.81 -6.05 -5.97
C CYS A 90 -7.08 -7.39 -6.11
N PHE A 91 -7.09 -7.98 -7.32
CA PHE A 91 -6.26 -9.14 -7.70
C PHE A 91 -4.78 -8.79 -7.90
N GLY A 92 -4.45 -7.51 -7.89
CA GLY A 92 -3.10 -6.96 -7.96
C GLY A 92 -3.03 -5.64 -7.21
N VAL A 93 -1.80 -5.10 -7.08
CA VAL A 93 -1.57 -3.78 -6.48
C VAL A 93 -1.17 -2.83 -7.59
N GLU A 94 -2.02 -1.85 -7.85
CA GLU A 94 -1.69 -0.72 -8.72
C GLU A 94 -1.44 0.53 -7.87
N GLU A 95 -0.33 1.21 -8.14
CA GLU A 95 -0.01 2.47 -7.49
C GLU A 95 0.17 3.57 -8.53
N ILE A 96 -0.48 4.70 -8.31
CA ILE A 96 -0.40 5.90 -9.12
C ILE A 96 0.20 6.99 -8.25
N ARG A 97 1.29 7.59 -8.70
CA ARG A 97 1.93 8.72 -8.03
C ARG A 97 1.92 9.94 -8.92
N GLY A 98 1.81 11.11 -8.32
CA GLY A 98 1.83 12.36 -9.05
C GLY A 98 1.92 13.57 -8.14
N THR A 99 1.66 14.73 -8.71
CA THR A 99 1.57 16.00 -7.96
C THR A 99 0.15 16.53 -8.01
N TYR A 100 -0.24 17.28 -7.00
CA TYR A 100 -1.54 17.94 -6.95
C TYR A 100 -1.40 19.43 -6.68
N LYS A 101 -2.40 20.20 -7.08
CA LYS A 101 -2.51 21.63 -6.77
C LYS A 101 -3.91 21.90 -6.23
N LEU A 102 -3.97 22.69 -5.16
CA LEU A 102 -5.22 23.18 -4.61
C LEU A 102 -5.55 24.53 -5.25
N LYS A 103 -6.80 24.69 -5.68
CA LYS A 103 -7.34 25.98 -6.11
C LYS A 103 -8.78 26.07 -5.60
N ASN A 104 -8.96 26.84 -4.53
CA ASN A 104 -10.20 26.88 -3.74
C ASN A 104 -10.56 25.45 -3.28
N ASP A 105 -11.79 25.02 -3.49
CA ASP A 105 -12.29 23.69 -3.08
C ASP A 105 -11.93 22.56 -4.06
N THR A 106 -11.14 22.85 -5.09
CA THR A 106 -10.80 21.90 -6.16
C THR A 106 -9.35 21.46 -6.08
N ILE A 107 -9.16 20.14 -6.06
CA ILE A 107 -7.86 19.48 -6.14
C ILE A 107 -7.59 19.15 -7.61
N PHE A 108 -6.55 19.71 -8.20
CA PHE A 108 -6.13 19.38 -9.57
C PHE A 108 -4.98 18.38 -9.53
N PHE A 109 -5.10 17.31 -10.31
CA PHE A 109 -4.08 16.27 -10.39
C PHE A 109 -3.20 16.47 -11.63
N ASN A 110 -1.91 16.20 -11.46
CA ASN A 110 -0.95 16.13 -12.54
C ASN A 110 -0.25 14.77 -12.47
N ASN A 111 -0.73 13.83 -13.30
CA ASN A 111 -0.24 12.47 -13.41
C ASN A 111 -0.38 11.93 -14.84
N GLU A 112 0.21 10.76 -15.08
CA GLU A 112 0.15 10.10 -16.39
C GLU A 112 -1.14 9.28 -16.59
N LYS A 113 -1.86 8.92 -15.52
CA LYS A 113 -3.01 8.00 -15.51
C LYS A 113 -4.40 8.69 -15.54
N HIS A 114 -4.50 9.87 -16.14
CA HIS A 114 -5.77 10.56 -16.46
C HIS A 114 -6.68 10.99 -15.29
N LEU A 115 -6.18 11.14 -14.06
CA LEU A 115 -6.97 11.86 -13.04
C LEU A 115 -6.84 13.36 -13.32
N LYS A 116 -7.97 14.06 -13.42
CA LYS A 116 -7.96 15.50 -13.73
C LYS A 116 -8.18 16.35 -12.50
N PHE A 117 -9.26 16.09 -11.77
CA PHE A 117 -9.58 16.86 -10.57
C PHE A 117 -10.38 16.05 -9.55
N GLY A 118 -10.38 16.55 -8.32
CA GLY A 118 -11.11 16.01 -7.19
C GLY A 118 -11.83 17.12 -6.45
N LEU A 119 -13.00 16.80 -5.90
CA LEU A 119 -13.83 17.73 -5.13
C LEU A 119 -14.17 17.08 -3.79
N VAL A 120 -14.05 17.85 -2.71
CA VAL A 120 -14.54 17.43 -1.40
C VAL A 120 -16.00 17.87 -1.28
N LYS A 121 -16.91 16.91 -1.15
CA LYS A 121 -18.36 17.14 -1.04
C LYS A 121 -18.93 16.30 0.12
N PRO A 122 -20.13 16.62 0.64
CA PRO A 122 -20.80 15.74 1.59
C PRO A 122 -20.94 14.33 1.01
N SER A 123 -20.77 13.31 1.85
CA SER A 123 -20.89 11.91 1.43
C SER A 123 -22.31 11.58 0.96
N SER A 124 -22.40 10.67 -0.01
CA SER A 124 -23.69 10.13 -0.45
C SER A 124 -24.35 9.23 0.61
N TYR A 125 -23.56 8.67 1.52
CA TYR A 125 -24.01 7.70 2.53
C TYR A 125 -24.38 8.38 3.86
N GLU A 126 -23.60 9.38 4.28
CA GLU A 126 -23.80 10.09 5.55
C GLU A 126 -23.60 11.60 5.37
N LYS A 127 -24.66 12.38 5.59
CA LYS A 127 -24.67 13.82 5.30
C LYS A 127 -23.68 14.64 6.12
N ASP A 128 -23.29 14.15 7.29
CA ASP A 128 -22.36 14.82 8.19
C ASP A 128 -20.88 14.50 7.87
N LEU A 129 -20.63 13.49 7.03
CA LEU A 129 -19.28 13.13 6.60
C LEU A 129 -18.94 13.78 5.25
N LYS A 130 -17.66 14.08 5.06
CA LYS A 130 -17.13 14.57 3.78
C LYS A 130 -16.48 13.41 3.04
N SER A 131 -16.76 13.32 1.74
CA SER A 131 -16.12 12.39 0.82
C SER A 131 -15.33 13.15 -0.25
N LEU A 132 -14.27 12.52 -0.73
CA LEU A 132 -13.52 12.97 -1.89
C LEU A 132 -14.09 12.31 -3.14
N TYR A 133 -14.56 13.11 -4.08
CA TYR A 133 -15.02 12.66 -5.39
C TYR A 133 -13.92 12.89 -6.42
N LEU A 134 -13.44 11.81 -7.04
CA LEU A 134 -12.43 11.87 -8.09
C LEU A 134 -13.07 11.84 -9.48
N PHE A 135 -12.56 12.67 -10.40
CA PHE A 135 -13.05 12.80 -11.77
C PHE A 135 -11.90 12.58 -12.77
N THR A 136 -12.19 11.73 -13.77
CA THR A 136 -11.27 11.41 -14.88
C THR A 136 -11.44 12.36 -16.06
N GLU A 137 -12.66 12.85 -16.28
CA GLU A 137 -12.98 13.79 -17.35
C GLU A 137 -13.68 15.06 -16.83
N ALA A 138 -13.62 16.13 -17.63
CA ALA A 138 -14.30 17.39 -17.30
C ALA A 138 -15.83 17.30 -17.41
N ASN A 139 -16.33 16.37 -18.22
CA ASN A 139 -17.77 16.14 -18.44
C ASN A 139 -18.34 15.05 -17.52
N ASP A 140 -17.54 14.43 -16.66
CA ASP A 140 -18.01 13.38 -15.75
C ASP A 140 -18.95 13.98 -14.70
N THR A 141 -20.21 13.52 -14.69
CA THR A 141 -21.21 13.94 -13.70
C THR A 141 -21.19 13.10 -12.42
N THR A 142 -20.65 11.88 -12.50
CA THR A 142 -20.56 10.91 -11.41
C THR A 142 -19.09 10.62 -11.09
N GLY A 143 -18.56 11.28 -10.06
CA GLY A 143 -17.20 11.06 -9.59
C GLY A 143 -17.08 9.79 -8.76
N PHE A 144 -15.87 9.22 -8.73
CA PHE A 144 -15.56 8.08 -7.87
C PHE A 144 -15.41 8.55 -6.42
N GLU A 145 -16.41 8.24 -5.60
CA GLU A 145 -16.44 8.62 -4.19
C GLU A 145 -15.47 7.78 -3.35
N LEU A 146 -14.67 8.46 -2.53
CA LEU A 146 -13.79 7.92 -1.49
C LEU A 146 -14.13 8.58 -0.15
N GLU A 147 -14.26 7.81 0.91
CA GLU A 147 -14.53 8.29 2.26
C GLU A 147 -13.27 8.91 2.87
N ILE A 148 -13.35 10.11 3.44
CA ILE A 148 -12.19 10.78 4.04
C ILE A 148 -12.00 10.29 5.48
N THR A 149 -10.91 9.56 5.72
CA THR A 149 -10.55 9.06 7.06
C THR A 149 -9.65 10.04 7.83
N LYS A 150 -8.95 10.92 7.11
CA LYS A 150 -8.12 11.98 7.70
C LYS A 150 -8.17 13.24 6.84
N ASN A 151 -8.35 14.42 7.45
CA ASN A 151 -8.34 15.70 6.76
C ASN A 151 -7.65 16.83 7.56
N ASP A 152 -6.38 17.04 7.27
CA ASP A 152 -5.56 18.17 7.71
C ASP A 152 -5.30 19.16 6.56
N LEU A 153 -5.96 18.99 5.39
CA LEU A 153 -5.88 19.97 4.32
C LEU A 153 -6.60 21.24 4.74
N VAL A 154 -5.84 22.31 4.93
CA VAL A 154 -6.38 23.66 5.03
C VAL A 154 -6.77 24.08 3.62
N MET A 155 -8.06 24.02 3.31
CA MET A 155 -8.65 24.52 2.06
C MET A 155 -8.96 26.01 2.16
#